data_AF-A0A7L3HP69-F1
#
_entry.id   AF-A0A7L3HP69-F1
#
_cell.length_a   1.000
_cell.length_b   1.000
_cell.length_c   1.000
_cell.angle_alpha   90.00
_cell.angle_beta   90.00
_cell.angle_gamma   90.00
#
_symmetry.space_group_name_H-M   'P 1'
#
loop_
_entity.id
_entity.type
_entity.pdbx_description
1 polymer ?
#
loop_
_entity_poly.entity_id
_entity_poly.type
_entity_poly.pdbx_seq_one_letter_code
_entity_poly.pdbx_strand_id
1 'polypeptide(L)'
;AVYTLVSLYKQYSNLLGKMNSEEVDAVWQVVIGARVDVTTKQQEYLKLESSWMTALRLSEMAAEAAYQSGADQASVTARSHIQVMKSQVQEVRLLSQKAETKLAEAQTEELIKAQGEDSSLPQGVLGNADDDPYLRED
;
A
#
# COMPACT_ATOMS: atom_id res chain seq x y z
N ALA A 1 2.22 3.89 7.77
CA ALA A 1 2.54 2.71 6.94
C ALA A 1 2.44 3.04 5.44
N VAL A 2 1.25 3.09 4.82
CA VAL A 2 1.13 3.24 3.34
C VAL A 2 1.82 4.50 2.79
N TYR A 3 1.57 5.69 3.37
CA TYR A 3 2.23 6.93 2.93
C TYR A 3 3.76 6.92 3.12
N THR A 4 4.26 6.21 4.13
CA THR A 4 5.70 6.02 4.32
C THR A 4 6.28 5.22 3.16
N LEU A 5 5.61 4.13 2.78
CA LEU A 5 5.99 3.30 1.66
C LEU A 5 5.93 4.06 0.32
N VAL A 6 4.90 4.90 0.12
CA VAL A 6 4.81 5.81 -1.05
C VAL A 6 6.06 6.70 -1.14
N SER A 7 6.44 7.34 -0.04
CA SER A 7 7.62 8.22 -0.01
C SER A 7 8.92 7.47 -0.31
N LEU A 8 9.06 6.24 0.19
CA LEU A 8 10.21 5.39 -0.08
C LEU A 8 10.33 5.04 -1.57
N TYR A 9 9.24 4.62 -2.23
CA TYR A 9 9.26 4.38 -3.68
C TYR A 9 9.62 5.63 -4.46
N LYS A 10 9.03 6.79 -4.12
CA LYS A 10 9.35 8.05 -4.82
C LYS A 10 10.82 8.43 -4.64
N GLN A 11 11.38 8.24 -3.45
CA GLN A 11 12.79 8.51 -3.19
C GLN A 11 13.69 7.54 -3.97
N TYR A 12 13.39 6.25 -3.93
CA TYR A 12 14.11 5.22 -4.69
C TYR A 12 14.11 5.55 -6.19
N SER A 13 12.94 5.84 -6.77
CA SER A 13 12.78 6.25 -8.18
C SER A 13 13.52 7.53 -8.57
N ASN A 14 13.94 8.36 -7.62
CA ASN A 14 14.72 9.58 -7.88
C ASN A 14 16.24 9.35 -7.76
N LEU A 15 16.63 8.28 -7.08
CA LEU A 15 18.00 7.85 -6.84
C LEU A 15 18.44 6.71 -7.75
N LEU A 16 17.52 6.13 -8.52
CA LEU A 16 17.80 5.30 -9.69
C LEU A 16 18.92 5.95 -10.54
N GLY A 17 19.89 5.13 -10.94
CA GLY A 17 21.09 5.51 -11.70
C GLY A 17 22.15 6.32 -10.93
N LYS A 18 21.88 6.70 -9.67
CA LYS A 18 22.78 7.54 -8.85
C LYS A 18 23.38 6.83 -7.64
N MET A 19 22.97 5.59 -7.41
CA MET A 19 23.41 4.75 -6.30
C MET A 19 24.25 3.59 -6.81
N ASN A 20 25.23 3.16 -6.02
CA ASN A 20 25.92 1.91 -6.27
C ASN A 20 25.08 0.69 -5.81
N SER A 21 25.51 -0.52 -6.15
CA SER A 21 24.73 -1.73 -5.86
C SER A 21 24.48 -1.97 -4.36
N GLU A 22 25.39 -1.56 -3.47
CA GLU A 22 25.23 -1.71 -2.01
C GLU A 22 24.20 -0.72 -1.47
N GLU A 23 24.23 0.52 -1.96
CA GLU A 23 23.25 1.56 -1.61
C GLU A 23 21.84 1.19 -2.10
N VAL A 24 21.74 0.63 -3.32
CA VAL A 24 20.47 0.13 -3.86
C VAL A 24 19.89 -0.97 -2.97
N ASP A 25 20.69 -1.97 -2.60
CA ASP A 25 20.23 -3.06 -1.73
C ASP A 25 19.82 -2.53 -0.35
N ALA A 26 20.60 -1.64 0.26
CA ALA A 26 20.27 -1.04 1.54
C ALA A 26 18.92 -0.29 1.53
N VAL A 27 18.67 0.53 0.50
CA VAL A 27 17.37 1.21 0.34
C VAL A 27 16.25 0.19 0.08
N TRP A 28 16.51 -0.85 -0.70
CA TRP A 28 15.53 -1.89 -0.97
C TRP A 28 15.14 -2.69 0.28
N GLN A 29 16.08 -2.98 1.19
CA GLN A 29 15.77 -3.59 2.48
C GLN A 29 14.83 -2.72 3.33
N VAL A 30 14.99 -1.40 3.30
CA VAL A 30 14.07 -0.47 3.97
C VAL A 30 12.66 -0.54 3.35
N VAL A 31 12.58 -0.63 2.01
CA VAL A 31 11.29 -0.81 1.31
C VAL A 31 10.63 -2.13 1.71
N ILE A 32 11.38 -3.23 1.80
CA ILE A 32 10.88 -4.53 2.25
C ILE A 32 10.33 -4.43 3.68
N GLY A 33 11.09 -3.83 4.60
CA GLY A 33 10.66 -3.62 5.99
C GLY A 33 9.36 -2.80 6.07
N ALA A 34 9.26 -1.72 5.28
CA ALA A 34 8.04 -0.92 5.21
C ALA A 34 6.84 -1.68 4.61
N ARG A 35 7.05 -2.58 3.64
CA ARG A 35 5.98 -3.47 3.14
C ARG A 35 5.49 -4.41 4.23
N VAL A 36 6.39 -4.99 5.04
CA VAL A 36 6.01 -5.84 6.18
C VAL A 36 5.18 -5.06 7.21
N ASP A 37 5.56 -3.81 7.52
CA ASP A 37 4.77 -2.94 8.40
C ASP A 37 3.36 -2.68 7.83
N VAL A 38 3.25 -2.35 6.53
CA VAL A 38 1.96 -2.18 5.85
C VAL A 38 1.10 -3.43 5.96
N THR A 39 1.64 -4.62 5.67
CA THR A 39 0.90 -5.88 5.76
C THR A 39 0.46 -6.17 7.20
N THR A 40 1.32 -5.93 8.18
CA THR A 40 1.01 -6.14 9.59
C THR A 40 -0.14 -5.22 10.03
N LYS A 41 -0.08 -3.94 9.67
CA LYS A 41 -1.12 -2.96 9.95
C LYS A 41 -2.43 -3.28 9.23
N GLN A 42 -2.37 -3.81 8.01
CA GLN A 42 -3.54 -4.26 7.27
C GLN A 42 -4.24 -5.43 7.99
N GLN A 43 -3.48 -6.41 8.48
CA GLN A 43 -4.05 -7.53 9.23
C GLN A 43 -4.68 -7.08 10.56
N GLU A 44 -4.05 -6.13 11.26
CA GLU A 44 -4.60 -5.51 12.46
C GLU A 44 -5.92 -4.78 12.15
N TYR A 45 -5.94 -3.99 11.08
CA TYR A 45 -7.14 -3.30 10.59
C TYR A 45 -8.29 -4.28 10.29
N LEU A 46 -8.04 -5.38 9.57
CA LEU A 46 -9.09 -6.36 9.23
C LEU A 46 -9.72 -7.00 10.47
N LYS A 47 -8.92 -7.25 11.53
CA LYS A 47 -9.44 -7.74 12.81
C LYS A 47 -10.35 -6.71 13.47
N LEU A 48 -9.92 -5.45 13.52
CA LEU A 48 -10.71 -4.35 14.06
C LEU A 48 -11.99 -4.11 13.25
N GLU A 49 -11.93 -4.22 11.92
CA GLU A 49 -13.08 -4.09 11.02
C GLU A 49 -14.13 -5.19 11.29
N SER A 50 -13.68 -6.44 11.48
CA SER A 50 -14.58 -7.53 11.88
C SER A 50 -15.25 -7.27 13.23
N SER A 51 -14.49 -6.80 14.22
CA SER A 51 -15.03 -6.42 15.52
C SER A 51 -16.02 -5.25 15.41
N TRP A 52 -15.72 -4.25 14.58
CA TRP A 52 -16.59 -3.11 14.34
C TRP A 52 -17.91 -3.51 13.67
N MET A 53 -17.87 -4.39 12.67
CA MET A 53 -19.09 -4.92 12.04
C MET A 53 -19.97 -5.67 13.04
N THR A 54 -19.37 -6.42 13.97
CA THR A 54 -20.09 -7.09 15.04
C THR A 54 -20.73 -6.10 16.02
N ALA A 55 -19.97 -5.10 16.48
CA ALA A 55 -20.46 -4.06 17.39
C ALA A 55 -21.58 -3.22 16.75
N LEU A 56 -21.48 -2.96 15.45
CA LEU A 56 -22.49 -2.27 14.67
C LEU A 56 -23.81 -3.05 14.66
N ARG A 57 -23.77 -4.35 14.33
CA ARG A 57 -24.96 -5.22 14.34
C ARG A 57 -25.60 -5.30 15.72
N LEU A 58 -24.79 -5.44 16.77
CA LEU A 58 -25.28 -5.43 18.16
C LEU A 58 -25.97 -4.11 18.50
N SER A 59 -25.42 -2.98 18.04
CA SER A 59 -26.01 -1.66 18.25
C SER A 59 -27.33 -1.50 17.49
N GLU A 60 -27.42 -2.03 16.26
CA GLU A 60 -28.66 -2.05 15.48
C GLU A 60 -29.74 -2.89 16.18
N MET A 61 -29.38 -4.07 16.69
CA MET A 61 -30.28 -4.91 17.49
C MET A 61 -30.72 -4.23 18.79
N ALA A 62 -29.82 -3.55 19.49
CA ALA A 62 -30.14 -2.81 20.71
C ALA A 62 -31.10 -1.64 20.44
N ALA A 63 -30.89 -0.90 19.34
CA ALA A 63 -31.78 0.17 18.92
C ALA A 63 -33.18 -0.35 18.58
N GLU A 64 -33.26 -1.54 17.96
CA GLU A 64 -34.52 -2.20 17.65
C GLU A 64 -35.23 -2.71 18.91
N ALA A 65 -34.51 -3.34 19.84
CA ALA A 65 -35.07 -3.78 21.11
C ALA A 65 -35.61 -2.60 21.93
N ALA A 66 -34.88 -1.47 21.98
CA ALA A 66 -35.33 -0.25 22.63
C ALA A 66 -36.63 0.28 22.01
N TYR A 67 -36.77 0.23 20.69
CA TYR A 67 -38.01 0.61 20.00
C TYR A 67 -39.17 -0.32 20.40
N GLN A 68 -38.95 -1.64 20.35
CA GLN A 68 -39.98 -2.64 20.68
C GLN A 68 -40.43 -2.58 22.14
N SER A 69 -39.56 -2.12 23.05
CA SER A 69 -39.90 -1.92 24.46
C SER A 69 -40.51 -0.55 24.78
N GLY A 70 -40.77 0.30 23.77
CA GLY A 70 -41.32 1.66 23.95
C GLY A 70 -40.30 2.71 24.42
N ALA A 71 -39.00 2.41 24.37
CA ALA A 71 -37.93 3.36 24.68
C ALA A 71 -37.50 4.15 23.43
N ASP A 72 -38.45 4.88 22.82
CA ASP A 72 -38.28 5.54 21.51
C ASP A 72 -37.07 6.49 21.46
N GLN A 73 -36.86 7.29 22.51
CA GLN A 73 -35.73 8.21 22.57
C GLN A 73 -34.39 7.48 22.53
N ALA A 74 -34.26 6.37 23.26
CA ALA A 74 -33.04 5.56 23.25
C ALA A 74 -32.80 4.92 21.87
N SER A 75 -33.86 4.47 21.20
CA SER A 75 -33.78 3.94 19.83
C SER A 75 -33.32 4.99 18.83
N VAL A 76 -33.89 6.20 18.87
CA VAL A 76 -33.52 7.32 18.01
C VAL A 76 -32.07 7.73 18.23
N THR A 77 -31.64 7.87 19.49
CA THR A 77 -30.25 8.19 19.83
C THR A 77 -29.29 7.11 19.31
N ALA A 78 -29.59 5.83 19.52
CA ALA A 78 -28.76 4.73 19.04
C ALA A 78 -28.64 4.72 17.51
N ARG A 79 -29.75 4.90 16.78
CA ARG A 79 -29.75 4.97 15.31
C ARG A 79 -28.96 6.18 14.79
N SER A 80 -29.08 7.33 15.44
CA SER A 80 -28.29 8.52 15.09
C SER A 80 -26.80 8.29 15.29
N HIS A 81 -26.39 7.70 16.42
CA HIS A 81 -24.99 7.36 16.67
C HIS A 81 -24.45 6.36 15.64
N ILE A 82 -25.23 5.33 15.30
CA ILE A 82 -24.89 4.37 14.23
C ILE A 82 -24.62 5.07 12.90
N GLN A 83 -25.45 6.04 12.51
CA GLN A 83 -25.29 6.78 11.26
C GLN A 83 -24.00 7.60 11.25
N VAL A 84 -23.72 8.35 12.32
CA VAL A 84 -22.49 9.15 12.43
C VAL A 84 -21.25 8.25 12.34
N MET A 85 -21.25 7.13 13.06
CA MET A 85 -20.12 6.20 13.07
C MET A 85 -19.90 5.54 11.70
N LYS A 86 -20.99 5.16 11.00
CA LYS A 86 -20.91 4.66 9.62
C LYS A 86 -20.26 5.69 8.68
N SER A 87 -20.66 6.95 8.76
CA SER A 87 -20.10 8.02 7.94
C SER A 87 -18.60 8.24 8.22
N GLN A 88 -18.21 8.32 9.50
CA GLN A 88 -16.82 8.51 9.89
C GLN A 88 -15.91 7.37 9.41
N VAL A 89 -16.35 6.11 9.58
CA VAL A 89 -15.59 4.95 9.08
C VAL A 89 -15.47 4.99 7.56
N GLN A 90 -16.52 5.40 6.85
CA GLN A 90 -16.48 5.52 5.40
C GLN A 90 -15.51 6.61 4.92
N GLU A 91 -15.47 7.76 5.59
CA GLU A 91 -14.50 8.83 5.29
C GLU A 91 -13.06 8.35 5.44
N VAL A 92 -12.76 7.64 6.54
CA VAL A 92 -11.41 7.09 6.78
C VAL A 92 -11.05 6.02 5.75
N ARG A 93 -12.00 5.17 5.35
CA ARG A 93 -11.80 4.18 4.27
C ARG A 93 -11.44 4.85 2.94
N LEU A 94 -12.12 5.93 2.57
CA LEU A 94 -11.79 6.69 1.37
C LEU A 94 -10.37 7.27 1.42
N LEU A 95 -9.93 7.73 2.59
CA LEU A 95 -8.56 8.20 2.79
C LEU A 95 -7.53 7.07 2.64
N SER A 96 -7.83 5.86 3.13
CA SER A 96 -6.98 4.67 2.95
C SER A 96 -6.86 4.30 1.47
N GLN A 97 -7.99 4.20 0.76
CA GLN A 97 -8.03 3.90 -0.67
C GLN A 97 -7.22 4.91 -1.49
N LYS A 98 -7.34 6.20 -1.16
CA LYS A 98 -6.54 7.25 -1.81
C LYS A 98 -5.03 7.05 -1.57
N ALA A 99 -4.63 6.59 -0.39
CA ALA A 99 -3.23 6.28 -0.10
C ALA A 99 -2.75 5.05 -0.88
N GLU A 100 -3.59 4.02 -1.00
CA GLU A 100 -3.32 2.81 -1.79
C GLU A 100 -3.19 3.11 -3.29
N THR A 101 -4.05 3.98 -3.84
CA THR A 101 -3.93 4.45 -5.24
C THR A 101 -2.59 5.14 -5.47
N LYS A 102 -2.20 6.05 -4.57
CA LYS A 102 -0.88 6.72 -4.64
C LYS A 102 0.30 5.76 -4.52
N LEU A 103 0.13 4.67 -3.76
CA LEU A 103 1.14 3.62 -3.67
C LEU A 103 1.28 2.88 -5.00
N ALA A 104 0.16 2.48 -5.62
CA ALA A 104 0.17 1.84 -6.93
C ALA A 104 0.80 2.74 -8.01
N GLU A 105 0.48 4.03 -8.01
CA GLU A 105 1.09 5.03 -8.89
C GLU A 105 2.62 5.09 -8.70
N ALA A 106 3.09 5.23 -7.45
CA ALA A 106 4.52 5.31 -7.15
C ALA A 106 5.28 4.03 -7.53
N GLN A 107 4.67 2.85 -7.34
CA GLN A 107 5.23 1.57 -7.77
C GLN A 107 5.32 1.46 -9.29
N THR A 108 4.31 1.96 -10.00
CA THR A 108 4.31 1.94 -11.48
C THR A 108 5.37 2.87 -12.04
N GLU A 109 5.51 4.08 -11.48
CA GLU A 109 6.56 5.03 -11.86
C GLU A 109 7.97 4.48 -11.63
N GLU A 110 8.17 3.77 -10.52
CA GLU A 110 9.44 3.10 -10.20
C GLU A 110 9.80 2.06 -11.26
N LEU A 111 8.87 1.15 -11.57
CA LEU A 111 9.07 0.10 -12.57
C LEU A 111 9.42 0.67 -13.96
N ILE A 112 8.71 1.72 -14.39
CA ILE A 112 8.96 2.36 -15.69
C ILE A 112 10.37 2.96 -15.75
N LYS A 113 10.81 3.62 -14.67
CA LYS A 113 12.15 4.22 -14.62
C LYS A 113 13.24 3.17 -14.53
N ALA A 114 13.07 2.13 -13.72
CA ALA A 114 14.03 1.04 -13.61
C ALA A 114 14.26 0.34 -14.97
N GLN A 115 13.18 0.09 -15.73
CA GLN A 115 13.28 -0.45 -17.08
C GLN A 115 13.98 0.50 -18.07
N GLY A 116 13.75 1.81 -17.95
CA GLY A 116 14.42 2.84 -18.75
C GLY A 116 15.92 2.92 -18.49
N GLU A 117 16.37 2.70 -17.25
CA GLU A 117 17.80 2.68 -16.91
C GLU A 117 18.50 1.39 -17.38
N ASP A 118 17.86 0.23 -17.22
CA ASP A 118 18.38 -1.04 -17.73
C ASP A 118 18.53 -1.05 -19.26
N SER A 119 17.66 -0.32 -19.97
CA SER A 119 17.74 -0.15 -21.43
C SER A 119 18.68 0.98 -21.89
N SER A 120 19.15 1.82 -20.95
CA SER A 120 20.14 2.89 -21.20
C SER A 120 21.58 2.45 -20.92
N LEU A 121 21.79 1.24 -20.42
CA LEU A 121 23.11 0.63 -20.36
C LEU A 121 23.63 0.46 -21.81
N PRO A 122 24.85 0.93 -22.13
CA PRO A 122 25.41 0.71 -23.46
C PRO A 122 25.43 -0.78 -23.74
N GLN A 123 25.04 -1.14 -24.95
CA GLN A 123 25.10 -2.48 -25.53
C GLN A 123 26.56 -2.96 -25.67
N GLY A 124 27.25 -3.09 -24.53
CA GLY A 124 28.67 -3.38 -24.42
C GLY A 124 29.05 -4.14 -23.14
N VAL A 125 28.08 -4.54 -22.31
CA VAL A 125 28.30 -5.41 -21.13
C VAL A 125 27.34 -6.61 -21.13
N LEU A 126 26.85 -7.01 -22.31
CA LEU A 126 26.56 -8.41 -22.57
C LEU A 126 27.79 -8.90 -23.33
N GLY A 127 28.51 -9.85 -22.74
CA GLY A 127 29.81 -10.27 -23.19
C GLY A 127 29.87 -10.44 -24.72
N ASN A 128 30.94 -9.92 -25.31
CA ASN A 128 31.41 -10.38 -26.60
C ASN A 128 31.65 -11.90 -26.46
N ALA A 129 30.61 -12.68 -26.77
CA ALA A 129 30.72 -14.09 -27.07
C ALA A 129 31.00 -14.28 -28.58
N ASP A 130 31.56 -13.26 -29.22
CA ASP A 130 32.12 -13.30 -30.58
C ASP A 130 33.64 -13.12 -30.52
N ASP A 131 34.31 -13.74 -29.54
CA ASP A 131 35.68 -14.22 -29.76
C ASP A 131 35.55 -15.53 -30.56
N ASP A 132 35.21 -15.40 -31.85
CA ASP A 132 35.25 -16.52 -32.78
C ASP A 132 36.73 -16.88 -33.02
N PRO A 133 37.24 -18.03 -32.49
CA PRO A 133 38.65 -18.38 -32.60
C PRO A 133 39.08 -18.67 -34.05
N TYR A 134 38.14 -18.74 -34.99
CA TYR A 134 38.38 -19.06 -36.39
C TYR A 134 38.66 -17.84 -37.29
N LEU A 135 38.69 -16.62 -36.75
CA LEU A 135 38.95 -15.39 -37.54
C LEU A 135 40.40 -14.86 -37.43
N ARG A 136 41.35 -15.64 -36.90
CA ARG A 136 42.78 -15.29 -36.90
C ARG A 136 43.60 -16.21 -37.79
N GLU A 137 43.35 -16.23 -39.09
CA GLU A 137 44.36 -16.67 -40.07
C GLU A 137 44.26 -15.80 -41.33
N ASP A 138 45.25 -14.91 -41.48
CA ASP A 138 45.98 -14.59 -42.71
C ASP A 138 47.36 -14.01 -42.31
#